data_AF-A0A816HSR3-F1
#
_entry.id   AF-A0A816HSR3-F1
#
_cell.length_a   1.000
_cell.length_b   1.000
_cell.length_c   1.000
_cell.angle_alpha   90.00
_cell.angle_beta   90.00
_cell.angle_gamma   90.00
#
_symmetry.space_group_name_H-M   'P 1'
#
loop_
_entity.id
_entity.type
_entity.pdbx_description
1 polymer ?
#
loop_
_entity_poly.entity_id
_entity_poly.type
_entity_poly.pdbx_seq_one_letter_code
_entity_poly.pdbx_strand_id
1 'polypeptide(L)'
;MASASTHSGNAASQQMSLGSLADVTGEFNGGSYKIHHRDTNALLSVKLSANTAFYAQPGSMVAMSPEVTLKGNFKFSFKKMFTGGEMSQSTFTGPGEVLLAPPIW
;
A
#
# COMPACT_ATOMS: atom_id res chain seq x y z
N MET A 1 54.51 8.40 15.92
CA MET A 1 53.22 9.09 16.12
C MET A 1 52.68 9.49 14.75
N ALA A 2 51.35 9.42 14.58
CA ALA A 2 50.55 9.50 13.33
C ALA A 2 50.44 8.15 12.58
N SER A 3 49.63 7.20 13.06
CA SER A 3 48.16 7.09 13.02
C SER A 3 47.63 6.56 11.69
N ALA A 4 47.14 5.32 11.77
CA ALA A 4 46.40 4.60 10.74
C ALA A 4 45.04 5.24 10.45
N SER A 5 44.62 5.21 9.19
CA SER A 5 43.21 5.38 8.80
C SER A 5 42.83 4.25 7.86
N THR A 6 42.41 3.17 8.48
CA THR A 6 41.61 2.07 7.92
C THR A 6 40.46 2.65 7.11
N HIS A 7 40.41 2.37 5.80
CA HIS A 7 39.20 2.56 5.01
C HIS A 7 38.23 1.44 5.39
N SER A 8 37.46 1.69 6.44
CA SER A 8 36.31 0.89 6.87
C SER A 8 35.27 0.86 5.76
N GLY A 9 34.77 -0.34 5.47
CA GLY A 9 33.96 -0.63 4.31
C GLY A 9 32.64 0.12 4.25
N ASN A 10 32.16 0.27 3.02
CA ASN A 10 30.74 0.19 2.73
C ASN A 10 30.58 -0.67 1.48
N ALA A 11 30.50 -1.99 1.69
CA ALA A 11 30.02 -2.92 0.68
C ALA A 11 28.52 -2.66 0.51
N ALA A 12 28.19 -1.56 -0.16
CA ALA A 12 26.90 -1.41 -0.80
C ALA A 12 26.90 -2.38 -1.98
N SER A 13 26.61 -3.64 -1.68
CA SER A 13 26.19 -4.63 -2.66
C SER A 13 24.94 -4.09 -3.34
N GLN A 14 25.13 -3.33 -4.43
CA GLN A 14 24.11 -3.09 -5.43
C GLN A 14 23.74 -4.47 -6.00
N GLN A 15 22.74 -5.07 -5.38
CA GLN A 15 22.15 -6.30 -5.86
C GLN A 15 21.47 -5.97 -7.20
N MET A 16 22.09 -6.38 -8.30
CA MET A 16 21.52 -6.30 -9.63
C MET A 16 20.25 -7.15 -9.66
N SER A 17 19.08 -6.51 -9.72
CA SER A 17 17.79 -7.20 -9.84
C SER A 17 17.58 -7.59 -11.30
N LEU A 18 17.86 -8.86 -11.62
CA LEU A 18 17.44 -9.51 -12.86
C LEU A 18 15.91 -9.66 -12.82
N GLY A 19 15.20 -8.98 -13.74
CA GLY A 19 13.82 -9.28 -14.17
C GLY A 19 12.76 -9.69 -13.12
N SER A 20 11.97 -8.71 -12.65
CA SER A 20 10.55 -8.76 -12.25
C SER A 20 9.99 -9.74 -11.20
N LEU A 21 10.79 -10.35 -10.31
CA LEU A 21 10.23 -11.05 -9.12
C LEU A 21 10.41 -10.28 -7.79
N ALA A 22 11.06 -9.11 -7.82
CA ALA A 22 11.28 -8.33 -6.62
C ALA A 22 9.99 -7.65 -6.14
N ASP A 23 9.68 -7.78 -4.85
CA ASP A 23 8.61 -7.02 -4.19
C ASP A 23 8.76 -5.53 -4.50
N VAL A 24 7.73 -4.92 -5.10
CA VAL A 24 7.75 -3.48 -5.39
C VAL A 24 7.34 -2.74 -4.13
N THR A 25 8.27 -2.04 -3.52
CA THR A 25 8.02 -1.20 -2.35
C THR A 25 8.12 0.28 -2.69
N GLY A 26 7.33 1.09 -2.00
CA GLY A 26 7.44 2.55 -2.09
C GLY A 26 6.88 3.24 -0.86
N GLU A 27 7.11 4.54 -0.79
CA GLU A 27 6.61 5.41 0.28
C GLU A 27 5.69 6.48 -0.31
N PHE A 28 4.76 6.96 0.52
CA PHE A 28 3.89 8.08 0.19
C PHE A 28 3.69 8.94 1.44
N ASN A 29 3.13 10.13 1.27
CA ASN A 29 2.82 10.99 2.39
C ASN A 29 1.78 10.33 3.29
N GLY A 30 2.25 9.80 4.42
CA GLY A 30 1.42 9.14 5.39
C GLY A 30 1.48 7.61 5.39
N GLY A 31 2.49 7.01 4.74
CA GLY A 31 2.67 5.56 4.78
C GLY A 31 3.69 4.99 3.82
N SER A 32 3.73 3.67 3.77
CA SER A 32 4.49 2.90 2.79
C SER A 32 3.65 1.77 2.23
N TYR A 33 4.06 1.22 1.08
CA TYR A 33 3.39 0.08 0.48
C TYR A 33 4.40 -0.94 -0.03
N LYS A 34 3.93 -2.18 -0.15
CA LYS A 34 4.62 -3.30 -0.77
C LYS A 34 3.64 -4.09 -1.63
N ILE A 35 4.01 -4.34 -2.88
CA ILE A 35 3.30 -5.22 -3.79
C ILE A 35 4.02 -6.57 -3.78
N HIS A 36 3.35 -7.57 -3.25
CA HIS A 36 3.79 -8.96 -3.25
C HIS A 36 3.30 -9.66 -4.52
N HIS A 37 4.09 -10.61 -5.03
CA HIS A 37 3.70 -11.48 -6.14
C HIS A 37 3.14 -10.72 -7.36
N ARG A 38 3.78 -9.59 -7.70
CA ARG A 38 3.30 -8.59 -8.68
C ARG A 38 2.75 -9.18 -9.99
N ASP A 39 3.36 -10.24 -10.48
CA ASP A 39 3.06 -10.80 -11.79
C ASP A 39 2.04 -11.96 -11.74
N THR A 40 1.51 -12.32 -10.55
CA THR A 40 0.53 -13.42 -10.37
C THR A 40 -0.59 -13.04 -9.39
N ASN A 41 -0.61 -13.62 -8.18
CA ASN A 41 -1.57 -13.37 -7.12
C ASN A 41 -1.18 -12.10 -6.34
N ALA A 42 -1.19 -10.96 -7.05
CA ALA A 42 -0.69 -9.71 -6.50
C ALA A 42 -1.44 -9.34 -5.21
N LEU A 43 -0.69 -9.02 -4.16
CA LEU A 43 -1.22 -8.54 -2.89
C LEU A 43 -0.54 -7.22 -2.55
N LEU A 44 -1.33 -6.20 -2.25
CA LEU A 44 -0.87 -4.89 -1.84
C LEU A 44 -0.96 -4.76 -0.33
N SER A 45 0.19 -4.63 0.32
CA SER A 45 0.30 -4.32 1.75
C SER A 45 0.59 -2.84 1.90
N VAL A 46 -0.28 -2.11 2.61
CA VAL A 46 -0.14 -0.68 2.85
C VAL A 46 0.00 -0.45 4.35
N LYS A 47 1.10 0.19 4.76
CA LYS A 47 1.29 0.67 6.12
C LYS A 47 0.91 2.13 6.19
N LEU A 48 -0.04 2.45 7.05
CA LEU A 48 -0.57 3.79 7.27
C LEU A 48 0.01 4.36 8.56
N SER A 49 0.40 5.63 8.52
CA SER A 49 0.66 6.42 9.72
C SER A 49 -0.64 6.98 10.28
N ALA A 50 -0.57 7.45 11.53
CA ALA A 50 -1.67 8.17 12.14
C ALA A 50 -2.10 9.37 11.26
N ASN A 51 -3.42 9.60 11.16
CA ASN A 51 -4.06 10.70 10.44
C ASN A 51 -4.00 10.65 8.90
N THR A 52 -3.58 9.54 8.31
CA THR A 52 -3.62 9.36 6.85
C THR A 52 -4.90 8.65 6.42
N ALA A 53 -5.55 9.16 5.37
CA ALA A 53 -6.67 8.50 4.71
C ALA A 53 -6.18 7.80 3.45
N PHE A 54 -6.39 6.49 3.38
CA PHE A 54 -6.16 5.68 2.20
C PHE A 54 -7.51 5.28 1.59
N TYR A 55 -7.62 5.38 0.27
CA TYR A 55 -8.85 5.07 -0.44
C TYR A 55 -8.68 3.82 -1.30
N ALA A 56 -9.61 2.88 -1.18
CA ALA A 56 -9.62 1.65 -1.97
C ALA A 56 -10.98 1.39 -2.61
N GLN A 57 -10.97 0.50 -3.59
CA GLN A 57 -12.20 -0.06 -4.14
C GLN A 57 -12.92 -0.90 -3.08
N PRO A 58 -14.25 -0.80 -2.97
CA PRO A 58 -15.01 -1.69 -2.11
C PRO A 58 -14.83 -3.15 -2.53
N GLY A 59 -14.67 -4.04 -1.56
CA GLY A 59 -14.46 -5.46 -1.80
C GLY A 59 -13.02 -5.87 -2.12
N SER A 60 -12.08 -4.92 -2.30
CA SER A 60 -10.67 -5.26 -2.54
C SER A 60 -9.89 -5.56 -1.25
N MET A 61 -10.51 -5.45 -0.06
CA MET A 61 -9.83 -5.66 1.21
C MET A 61 -9.74 -7.13 1.60
N VAL A 62 -8.55 -7.56 2.00
CA VAL A 62 -8.28 -8.92 2.50
C VAL A 62 -8.19 -8.92 4.02
N ALA A 63 -7.42 -7.98 4.59
CA ALA A 63 -7.25 -7.86 6.03
C ALA A 63 -6.86 -6.44 6.43
N MET A 64 -7.07 -6.09 7.70
CA MET A 64 -6.64 -4.82 8.28
C MET A 64 -6.24 -5.00 9.74
N SER A 65 -5.35 -4.13 10.22
CA SER A 65 -5.00 -4.04 11.65
C SER A 65 -6.19 -3.51 12.48
N PRO A 66 -6.32 -3.89 13.76
CA PRO A 66 -7.46 -3.51 14.60
C PRO A 66 -7.56 -2.01 14.89
N GLU A 67 -6.46 -1.27 14.78
CA GLU A 67 -6.42 0.19 14.96
C GLU A 67 -6.84 0.97 13.70
N VAL A 68 -6.93 0.29 12.55
CA VAL A 68 -7.38 0.91 11.29
C VAL A 68 -8.90 0.96 11.28
N THR A 69 -9.44 2.16 11.10
CA THR A 69 -10.86 2.40 10.92
C THR A 69 -11.22 2.33 9.43
N LEU A 70 -12.20 1.49 9.10
CA LEU A 70 -12.81 1.42 7.77
C LEU A 70 -14.12 2.21 7.74
N LYS A 71 -14.24 3.13 6.77
CA LYS A 71 -15.48 3.84 6.44
C LYS A 71 -15.87 3.56 5.00
N GLY A 72 -16.96 2.83 4.79
CA GLY A 72 -17.60 2.68 3.49
C GLY A 72 -18.45 3.90 3.15
N ASN A 73 -18.30 4.46 1.96
CA ASN A 73 -19.16 5.53 1.47
C ASN A 73 -20.08 4.99 0.35
N PHE A 74 -21.34 4.75 0.71
CA PHE A 74 -22.39 4.39 -0.24
C PHE A 74 -23.22 5.64 -0.55
N LYS A 75 -22.80 6.41 -1.55
CA LYS A 75 -23.57 7.56 -2.05
C LYS A 75 -24.64 7.10 -3.05
N PHE A 76 -25.63 6.34 -2.56
CA PHE A 76 -26.91 6.11 -3.26
C PHE A 76 -27.77 7.38 -3.23
N SER A 77 -27.28 8.46 -3.84
CA SER A 77 -28.17 9.55 -4.21
C SER A 77 -28.94 9.08 -5.44
N PHE A 78 -30.27 9.09 -5.41
CA PHE A 78 -31.10 8.85 -6.60
C PHE A 78 -30.60 9.65 -7.81
N LYS A 79 -30.08 10.86 -7.60
CA LYS A 79 -29.44 11.70 -8.62
C LYS A 79 -28.26 11.02 -9.34
N LYS A 80 -27.47 10.20 -8.64
CA LYS A 80 -26.34 9.44 -9.21
C LYS A 80 -26.77 8.17 -9.97
N MET A 81 -27.93 7.60 -9.63
CA MET A 81 -28.55 6.51 -10.41
C MET A 81 -29.02 7.01 -11.78
N PHE A 82 -29.56 8.23 -11.85
CA PHE A 82 -29.94 8.87 -13.11
C PHE A 82 -28.74 9.33 -13.95
N THR A 83 -27.59 9.62 -13.34
CA THR A 83 -26.35 9.99 -14.05
C THR A 83 -25.38 8.82 -14.26
N GLY A 84 -25.79 7.58 -13.99
CA GLY A 84 -25.00 6.36 -14.25
C GLY A 84 -23.69 6.24 -13.45
N GLY A 85 -23.55 6.94 -12.31
CA GLY A 85 -22.30 7.05 -11.59
C GLY A 85 -22.34 6.42 -10.20
N GLU A 86 -22.24 5.10 -10.09
CA GLU A 86 -21.95 4.47 -8.81
C GLU A 86 -20.48 4.76 -8.42
N MET A 87 -20.28 5.63 -7.44
CA MET A 87 -18.97 5.80 -6.78
C MET A 87 -19.09 5.26 -5.37
N SER A 88 -18.94 3.94 -5.25
CA SER A 88 -18.70 3.28 -3.97
C SER A 88 -17.19 3.32 -3.69
N GLN A 89 -16.78 3.82 -2.53
CA GLN A 89 -15.37 3.91 -2.13
C GLN A 89 -15.21 3.53 -0.65
N SER A 90 -14.14 2.80 -0.34
CA SER A 90 -13.74 2.46 1.02
C SER A 90 -12.61 3.37 1.47
N THR A 91 -12.74 4.00 2.64
CA THR A 91 -11.71 4.84 3.24
C THR A 91 -11.15 4.17 4.49
N PHE A 92 -9.83 4.06 4.56
CA PHE A 92 -9.09 3.49 5.68
C PHE A 92 -8.31 4.60 6.36
N THR A 93 -8.43 4.71 7.68
CA THR A 93 -7.76 5.74 8.48
C THR A 93 -7.26 5.16 9.79
N GLY A 94 -6.06 5.54 10.19
CA GLY A 94 -5.46 5.11 11.46
C GLY A 94 -4.10 4.45 11.24
N PRO A 95 -3.28 4.36 12.31
CA PRO A 95 -2.01 3.65 12.23
C PRO A 95 -2.26 2.15 12.01
N GLY A 96 -1.44 1.51 11.18
CA GLY A 96 -1.47 0.05 11.00
C GLY A 96 -1.31 -0.39 9.56
N GLU A 97 -1.61 -1.65 9.29
CA GLU A 97 -1.47 -2.27 7.98
C GLU A 97 -2.84 -2.65 7.39
N VAL A 98 -2.97 -2.46 6.08
CA VAL A 98 -4.13 -2.87 5.28
C VAL A 98 -3.63 -3.73 4.11
N LEU A 99 -4.22 -4.91 3.94
CA LEU A 99 -3.95 -5.82 2.83
C LEU A 99 -5.09 -5.74 1.82
N LEU A 100 -4.73 -5.56 0.56
CA LEU A 100 -5.66 -5.43 -0.56
C LEU A 100 -5.29 -6.40 -1.68
N ALA A 101 -6.30 -6.99 -2.31
CA ALA A 101 -6.14 -7.84 -3.48
C ALA A 101 -6.96 -7.26 -4.66
N PRO A 102 -6.54 -7.52 -5.91
CA PRO A 102 -7.34 -7.21 -7.08
C PRO A 102 -8.73 -7.87 -6.99
N PRO A 103 -9.82 -7.14 -7.36
CA PRO A 103 -11.17 -7.70 -7.34
C PRO A 103 -11.44 -8.65 -8.52
N ILE A 104 -10.60 -8.60 -9.56
CA ILE A 104 -10.65 -9.44 -10.75
C ILE A 104 -9.26 -10.04 -10.97
N TRP A 105 -9.22 -11.30 -11.39
CA TRP A 105 -8.03 -12.03 -11.79
C TRP A 105 -8.03 -12.24 -13.29
#